data_AF-A0A7C2U4F7-F1
#
_entry.id   AF-A0A7C2U4F7-F1
#
_cell.length_a   1.000
_cell.length_b   1.000
_cell.length_c   1.000
_cell.angle_alpha   90.00
_cell.angle_beta   90.00
_cell.angle_gamma   90.00
#
_symmetry.space_group_name_H-M   'P 1'
#
loop_
_entity.id
_entity.type
_entity.pdbx_description
1 polymer ?
#
loop_
_entity_poly.entity_id
_entity_poly.type
_entity_poly.pdbx_seq_one_letter_code
_entity_poly.pdbx_strand_id
1 'polypeptide(L)'
;GDLDNDGFLDFYAGTGDPDLRSLMPNRMFRNFEGKYFQEVTTSGGFGHLQKGHGVAFGDLDNDGDQDIFMEIGGALPGDGFRSALFENPGHGNHWITLKLEGVASNRSAIGARIKVTVKTANGLRDIYVTAGTGGSFGSSSLQQEIGLGQATAVRTIEITWPATGKTQIFKEVAMEQVYKIREGDSNIILVPSQRFLIPQATNRSATITTSHPDH
;
A
#
# COMPACT_ATOMS: atom_id res chain seq x y z
N GLY A 1 -3.03 -1.94 3.78
CA GLY A 1 -1.68 -2.27 3.30
C GLY A 1 -0.82 -2.50 4.51
N ASP A 2 0.46 -2.18 4.43
CA ASP A 2 1.41 -2.13 5.53
C ASP A 2 1.93 -0.70 5.58
N LEU A 3 1.34 0.13 6.44
CA LEU A 3 1.55 1.58 6.46
C LEU A 3 2.95 1.94 6.89
N ASP A 4 3.53 1.19 7.81
CA ASP A 4 4.85 1.49 8.36
C ASP A 4 5.90 0.44 8.04
N ASN A 5 5.62 -0.45 7.08
CA ASN A 5 6.51 -1.53 6.65
C ASN A 5 6.93 -2.46 7.81
N ASP A 6 6.08 -2.62 8.83
CA ASP A 6 6.40 -3.46 9.98
C ASP A 6 6.06 -4.94 9.75
N GLY A 7 5.52 -5.29 8.58
CA GLY A 7 5.13 -6.64 8.17
C GLY A 7 3.81 -7.11 8.77
N PHE A 8 3.04 -6.20 9.40
CA PHE A 8 1.67 -6.45 9.85
C PHE A 8 0.71 -5.60 9.03
N LEU A 9 -0.32 -6.24 8.47
CA LEU A 9 -1.26 -5.51 7.62
C LEU A 9 -2.18 -4.61 8.47
N ASP A 10 -2.27 -3.36 8.02
CA ASP A 10 -3.13 -2.28 8.46
C ASP A 10 -4.36 -2.15 7.57
N PHE A 11 -5.33 -1.35 8.03
CA PHE A 11 -6.50 -1.05 7.22
C PHE A 11 -6.97 0.39 7.35
N TYR A 12 -7.48 0.87 6.21
CA TYR A 12 -8.17 2.13 6.08
C TYR A 12 -9.66 1.85 5.86
N ALA A 13 -10.53 2.54 6.58
CA ALA A 13 -11.98 2.45 6.46
C ALA A 13 -12.55 3.73 5.86
N GLY A 14 -13.02 3.63 4.62
CA GLY A 14 -13.91 4.64 4.02
C GLY A 14 -15.29 4.57 4.68
N THR A 15 -15.83 5.69 5.16
CA THR A 15 -17.10 5.72 5.89
C THR A 15 -18.34 5.69 4.99
N GLY A 16 -18.16 5.61 3.68
CA GLY A 16 -19.25 5.42 2.73
C GLY A 16 -20.17 6.63 2.68
N ASP A 17 -21.47 6.43 2.93
CA ASP A 17 -22.50 7.47 2.88
C ASP A 17 -22.95 7.87 4.30
N PRO A 18 -22.10 8.52 5.11
CA PRO A 18 -22.53 8.96 6.43
C PRO A 18 -23.65 9.98 6.29
N ASP A 19 -24.63 9.92 7.19
CA ASP A 19 -25.57 11.02 7.39
C ASP A 19 -24.75 12.31 7.61
N LEU A 20 -24.98 13.34 6.79
CA LEU A 20 -24.23 14.60 6.85
C LEU A 20 -24.33 15.31 8.22
N ARG A 21 -25.30 14.95 9.05
CA ARG A 21 -25.43 15.43 10.44
C ARG A 21 -24.47 14.73 11.40
N SER A 22 -23.92 13.58 10.99
CA SER A 22 -22.91 12.81 11.73
C SER A 22 -21.53 13.17 11.20
N LEU A 23 -20.71 13.80 12.04
CA LEU A 23 -19.30 14.05 11.71
C LEU A 23 -18.50 12.74 11.85
N MET A 24 -18.60 11.87 10.83
CA MET A 24 -17.96 10.56 10.83
C MET A 24 -16.80 10.53 9.82
N PRO A 25 -15.57 10.82 10.26
CA PRO A 25 -14.42 10.83 9.36
C PRO A 25 -14.07 9.41 8.92
N ASN A 26 -13.49 9.31 7.74
CA ASN A 26 -12.71 8.15 7.33
C ASN A 26 -11.63 7.85 8.37
N ARG A 27 -11.30 6.57 8.56
CA ARG A 27 -10.43 6.13 9.67
C ARG A 27 -9.28 5.27 9.18
N MET A 28 -8.11 5.46 9.78
CA MET A 28 -6.94 4.62 9.54
C MET A 28 -6.54 3.92 10.83
N PHE A 29 -6.32 2.61 10.73
CA PHE A 29 -5.96 1.77 11.86
C PHE A 29 -4.65 1.05 11.56
N ARG A 30 -3.65 1.30 12.41
CA ARG A 30 -2.36 0.62 12.40
C ARG A 30 -2.41 -0.63 13.29
N ASN A 31 -1.91 -1.74 12.81
CA ASN A 31 -1.80 -3.02 13.47
C ASN A 31 -0.55 -3.05 14.35
N PHE A 32 -0.73 -3.10 15.67
CA PHE A 32 0.37 -3.13 16.60
C PHE A 32 0.84 -4.58 16.82
N GLU A 33 1.70 -5.05 15.94
CA GLU A 33 2.33 -6.37 16.00
C GLU A 33 1.34 -7.56 16.12
N GLY A 34 0.16 -7.45 15.51
CA GLY A 34 -0.88 -8.48 15.58
C GLY A 34 -1.61 -8.55 16.92
N LYS A 35 -1.37 -7.63 17.86
CA LYS A 35 -1.97 -7.65 19.19
C LYS A 35 -3.28 -6.87 19.25
N TYR A 36 -3.30 -5.68 18.67
CA TYR A 36 -4.46 -4.78 18.63
C TYR A 36 -4.28 -3.73 17.52
N PHE A 37 -5.34 -2.99 17.21
CA PHE A 37 -5.30 -1.89 16.26
C PHE A 37 -5.28 -0.55 16.98
N GLN A 38 -4.35 0.32 16.58
CA GLN A 38 -4.23 1.71 16.99
C GLN A 38 -4.94 2.58 15.95
N GLU A 39 -5.90 3.41 16.39
CA GLU A 39 -6.47 4.42 15.50
C GLU A 39 -5.44 5.55 15.29
N VAL A 40 -4.97 5.72 14.05
CA VAL A 40 -3.99 6.73 13.65
C VAL A 40 -4.59 7.78 12.71
N THR A 41 -5.92 7.86 12.66
CA THR A 41 -6.69 8.77 11.79
C THR A 41 -6.20 10.22 11.88
N THR A 42 -6.11 10.76 13.09
CA THR A 42 -5.74 12.16 13.31
C THR A 42 -4.24 12.39 13.12
N SER A 43 -3.40 11.50 13.66
CA SER A 43 -1.94 11.64 13.57
C SER A 43 -1.41 11.53 12.15
N GLY A 44 -2.06 10.73 11.30
CA GLY A 44 -1.71 10.60 9.88
C GLY A 44 -2.49 11.51 8.93
N GLY A 45 -3.35 12.40 9.44
CA GLY A 45 -4.12 13.33 8.60
C GLY A 45 -5.20 12.67 7.73
N PHE A 46 -5.61 11.45 8.04
CA PHE A 46 -6.55 10.65 7.25
C PHE A 46 -8.02 11.03 7.44
N GLY A 47 -8.34 11.87 8.43
CA GLY A 47 -9.69 12.14 8.93
C GLY A 47 -10.58 13.00 8.03
N HIS A 48 -10.75 12.62 6.77
CA HIS A 48 -11.67 13.30 5.85
C HIS A 48 -13.13 12.97 6.19
N LEU A 49 -13.98 14.00 6.26
CA LEU A 49 -15.41 13.87 6.59
C LEU A 49 -16.29 13.53 5.38
N GLN A 50 -15.78 13.77 4.19
CA GLN A 50 -16.50 13.47 2.95
C GLN A 50 -16.56 11.97 2.74
N LYS A 51 -17.59 11.56 1.99
CA LYS A 51 -17.80 10.18 1.58
C LYS A 51 -16.50 9.58 1.05
N GLY A 52 -16.02 8.56 1.75
CA GLY A 52 -14.87 7.75 1.35
C GLY A 52 -15.32 6.45 0.72
N HIS A 53 -14.85 6.17 -0.49
CA HIS A 53 -15.22 4.98 -1.27
C HIS A 53 -14.00 4.10 -1.55
N GLY A 54 -13.36 4.27 -2.72
CA GLY A 54 -12.21 3.48 -3.13
C GLY A 54 -10.96 3.86 -2.34
N VAL A 55 -10.29 2.88 -1.75
CA VAL A 55 -8.96 3.04 -1.13
C VAL A 55 -8.00 2.04 -1.77
N ALA A 56 -6.83 2.53 -2.17
CA ALA A 56 -5.76 1.73 -2.73
C ALA A 56 -4.46 2.03 -2.00
N PHE A 57 -3.71 0.97 -1.68
CA PHE A 57 -2.33 1.07 -1.21
C PHE A 57 -1.38 0.75 -2.37
N GLY A 58 -0.24 1.41 -2.39
CA GLY A 58 0.85 1.10 -3.32
C GLY A 58 2.01 2.07 -3.16
N ASP A 59 3.21 1.61 -3.47
CA ASP A 59 4.42 2.42 -3.53
C ASP A 59 4.41 3.22 -4.86
N LEU A 60 3.92 4.47 -4.83
CA LEU A 60 3.74 5.27 -6.04
C LEU A 60 5.04 5.94 -6.48
N ASP A 61 5.85 6.41 -5.53
CA ASP A 61 7.08 7.15 -5.81
C ASP A 61 8.31 6.22 -5.97
N ASN A 62 8.15 4.91 -5.71
CA ASN A 62 9.17 3.87 -5.74
C ASN A 62 10.26 4.02 -4.66
N ASP A 63 9.90 4.49 -3.48
CA ASP A 63 10.80 4.57 -2.33
C ASP A 63 10.70 3.40 -1.33
N GLY A 64 9.70 2.55 -1.54
CA GLY A 64 9.53 1.29 -0.84
C GLY A 64 8.58 1.33 0.34
N ASP A 65 7.91 2.44 0.61
CA ASP A 65 6.73 2.47 1.46
C ASP A 65 5.43 2.64 0.68
N GLN A 66 4.34 2.11 1.23
CA GLN A 66 3.04 2.21 0.59
C GLN A 66 2.42 3.57 0.85
N ASP A 67 2.14 4.29 -0.24
CA ASP A 67 1.26 5.45 -0.26
C ASP A 67 -0.22 5.00 -0.26
N ILE A 68 -1.10 5.95 0.07
CA ILE A 68 -2.55 5.70 0.05
C ILE A 68 -3.22 6.65 -0.92
N PHE A 69 -3.87 6.10 -1.94
CA PHE A 69 -4.80 6.84 -2.77
C PHE A 69 -6.23 6.58 -2.32
N MET A 70 -7.01 7.65 -2.18
CA MET A 70 -8.37 7.58 -1.72
C MET A 70 -9.31 8.41 -2.59
N GLU A 71 -10.38 7.79 -3.06
CA GLU A 71 -11.52 8.48 -3.63
C GLU A 71 -12.37 9.10 -2.52
N ILE A 72 -12.49 10.42 -2.56
CA ILE A 72 -13.18 11.23 -1.57
C ILE A 72 -14.11 12.20 -2.28
N GLY A 73 -15.37 12.22 -1.86
CA GLY A 73 -16.39 13.15 -2.35
C GLY A 73 -16.94 12.79 -3.74
N GLY A 74 -17.53 13.76 -4.43
CA GLY A 74 -18.09 13.61 -5.77
C GLY A 74 -19.42 12.84 -5.85
N ALA A 75 -20.02 12.47 -4.71
CA ALA A 75 -21.22 11.65 -4.67
C ALA A 75 -22.52 12.43 -4.89
N LEU A 76 -22.51 13.74 -4.66
CA LEU A 76 -23.67 14.62 -4.81
C LEU A 76 -23.35 15.80 -5.75
N PRO A 77 -24.33 16.28 -6.54
CA PRO A 77 -24.18 17.52 -7.30
C PRO A 77 -23.85 18.69 -6.36
N GLY A 78 -22.62 19.20 -6.44
CA GLY A 78 -22.10 20.27 -5.57
C GLY A 78 -20.99 19.84 -4.61
N ASP A 79 -20.75 18.54 -4.46
CA ASP A 79 -19.58 18.02 -3.75
C ASP A 79 -18.32 18.14 -4.63
N GLY A 80 -17.58 19.24 -4.45
CA GLY A 80 -16.36 19.54 -5.19
C GLY A 80 -15.08 18.96 -4.60
N PHE A 81 -15.17 18.08 -3.61
CA PHE A 81 -13.98 17.42 -3.05
C PHE A 81 -13.34 16.50 -4.09
N ARG A 82 -12.01 16.43 -4.01
CA ARG A 82 -11.18 15.63 -4.91
C ARG A 82 -10.62 14.44 -4.13
N SER A 83 -10.28 13.39 -4.86
CA SER A 83 -9.47 12.29 -4.33
C SER A 83 -8.22 12.82 -3.64
N ALA A 84 -7.82 12.14 -2.57
CA ALA A 84 -6.62 12.43 -1.82
C ALA A 84 -5.54 11.41 -2.14
N LEU A 85 -4.29 11.89 -2.20
CA LEU A 85 -3.10 11.07 -2.18
C LEU A 85 -2.36 11.40 -0.88
N PHE A 86 -2.12 10.39 -0.07
CA PHE A 86 -1.28 10.47 1.12
C PHE A 86 0.06 9.85 0.77
N GLU A 87 1.03 10.71 0.48
CA GLU A 87 2.44 10.32 0.33
C GLU A 87 2.97 9.92 1.71
N ASN A 88 3.50 8.72 1.81
CA ASN A 88 4.04 8.18 3.05
C ASN A 88 5.50 8.66 3.20
N PRO A 89 5.90 9.22 4.36
CA PRO A 89 7.25 9.74 4.54
C PRO A 89 8.29 8.66 4.89
N GLY A 90 7.90 7.39 4.91
CA GLY A 90 8.70 6.29 5.44
C GLY A 90 8.83 6.26 6.97
N HIS A 91 9.19 5.09 7.49
CA HIS A 91 9.23 4.81 8.93
C HIS A 91 10.55 4.17 9.41
N GLY A 92 11.57 4.11 8.53
CA GLY A 92 12.88 3.52 8.85
C GLY A 92 12.87 1.98 8.99
N ASN A 93 11.80 1.33 8.54
CA ASN A 93 11.72 -0.12 8.39
C ASN A 93 12.17 -0.55 6.99
N HIS A 94 12.61 -1.80 6.86
CA HIS A 94 13.04 -2.37 5.58
C HIS A 94 11.86 -2.93 4.81
N TRP A 95 12.03 -3.08 3.50
CA TRP A 95 10.98 -3.54 2.59
C TRP A 95 11.54 -4.48 1.52
N ILE A 96 10.65 -5.16 0.81
CA ILE A 96 10.95 -5.84 -0.46
C ILE A 96 9.69 -5.84 -1.33
N THR A 97 9.86 -5.63 -2.64
CA THR A 97 8.73 -5.64 -3.58
C THR A 97 8.83 -6.80 -4.55
N LEU A 98 7.78 -7.62 -4.62
CA LEU A 98 7.72 -8.80 -5.48
C LEU A 98 6.71 -8.62 -6.61
N LYS A 99 7.20 -8.67 -7.85
CA LYS A 99 6.42 -8.70 -9.09
C LYS A 99 6.29 -10.16 -9.55
N LEU A 100 5.15 -10.78 -9.25
CA LEU A 100 4.91 -12.17 -9.61
C LEU A 100 4.31 -12.29 -11.02
N GLU A 101 4.77 -13.29 -11.78
CA GLU A 101 4.22 -13.62 -13.10
C GLU A 101 3.88 -15.11 -13.19
N GLY A 102 2.58 -15.43 -13.26
CA GLY A 102 2.10 -16.81 -13.40
C GLY A 102 2.33 -17.40 -14.79
N VAL A 103 2.41 -18.73 -14.86
CA VAL A 103 2.53 -19.53 -16.10
C VAL A 103 1.38 -20.50 -16.24
N ALA A 104 1.30 -21.45 -15.30
CA ALA A 104 0.18 -22.36 -15.17
C ALA A 104 -0.93 -21.69 -14.36
N SER A 105 -0.53 -20.88 -13.38
CA SER A 105 -1.38 -19.94 -12.67
C SER A 105 -1.72 -18.73 -13.53
N ASN A 106 -2.76 -17.98 -13.16
CA ASN A 106 -3.13 -16.75 -13.87
C ASN A 106 -1.94 -15.78 -13.95
N ARG A 107 -1.82 -15.02 -15.05
CA ARG A 107 -0.62 -14.20 -15.34
C ARG A 107 -0.29 -13.19 -14.24
N SER A 108 -1.31 -12.65 -13.56
CA SER A 108 -1.18 -11.73 -12.43
C SER A 108 -0.87 -12.41 -11.10
N ALA A 109 -0.70 -13.74 -11.09
CA ALA A 109 -0.42 -14.56 -9.91
C ALA A 109 -1.43 -14.43 -8.77
N ILE A 110 -2.66 -13.95 -9.04
CA ILE A 110 -3.69 -13.74 -8.01
C ILE A 110 -3.96 -15.05 -7.29
N GLY A 111 -3.93 -15.01 -5.96
CA GLY A 111 -4.05 -16.17 -5.07
C GLY A 111 -2.73 -16.88 -4.75
N ALA A 112 -1.59 -16.45 -5.30
CA ALA A 112 -0.29 -16.95 -4.87
C ALA A 112 -0.02 -16.57 -3.41
N ARG A 113 0.40 -17.56 -2.61
CA ARG A 113 0.71 -17.36 -1.19
C ARG A 113 2.21 -17.19 -1.04
N ILE A 114 2.59 -16.07 -0.44
CA ILE A 114 3.98 -15.68 -0.23
C ILE A 114 4.26 -15.78 1.27
N LYS A 115 5.38 -16.42 1.59
CA LYS A 115 5.95 -16.43 2.92
C LYS A 115 7.36 -15.90 2.85
N VAL A 116 7.63 -14.81 3.55
CA VAL A 116 8.98 -14.23 3.68
C VAL A 116 9.48 -14.51 5.10
N THR A 117 10.54 -15.29 5.22
CA THR A 117 11.21 -15.52 6.50
C THR A 117 12.38 -14.55 6.62
N VAL A 118 12.36 -13.72 7.65
CA VAL A 118 13.40 -12.71 7.94
C VAL A 118 14.14 -13.03 9.23
N LYS A 119 15.40 -12.61 9.31
CA LYS A 119 16.17 -12.59 10.55
C LYS A 119 16.04 -11.22 11.21
N THR A 120 15.62 -11.19 12.47
CA THR A 120 15.55 -9.99 13.31
C THR A 120 16.53 -10.12 14.49
N ALA A 121 16.63 -9.06 15.31
CA ALA A 121 17.36 -9.13 16.58
C ALA A 121 16.80 -10.20 17.53
N ASN A 122 15.50 -10.52 17.44
CA ASN A 122 14.79 -11.46 18.31
C ASN A 122 14.70 -12.89 17.72
N GLY A 123 15.37 -13.16 16.61
CA GLY A 123 15.33 -14.44 15.91
C GLY A 123 14.60 -14.37 14.57
N LEU A 124 14.12 -15.52 14.09
CA LEU A 124 13.41 -15.60 12.82
C LEU A 124 11.94 -15.18 12.97
N ARG A 125 11.42 -14.49 11.96
CA ARG A 125 10.01 -14.12 11.84
C ARG A 125 9.52 -14.47 10.44
N ASP A 126 8.30 -14.97 10.35
CA ASP A 126 7.61 -15.21 9.10
C ASP A 126 6.58 -14.10 8.84
N ILE A 127 6.57 -13.57 7.62
CA ILE A 127 5.60 -12.61 7.10
C ILE A 127 4.83 -13.28 5.98
N TYR A 128 3.50 -13.15 5.99
CA TYR A 128 2.61 -13.84 5.05
C TYR A 128 1.82 -12.83 4.24
N VAL A 129 1.85 -12.99 2.91
CA VAL A 129 1.12 -12.14 1.96
C VAL A 129 0.43 -13.02 0.94
N THR A 130 -0.76 -12.64 0.49
CA THR A 130 -1.45 -13.30 -0.63
C THR A 130 -1.56 -12.33 -1.78
N ALA A 131 -1.03 -12.72 -2.93
CA ALA A 131 -1.05 -11.90 -4.13
C ALA A 131 -2.49 -11.62 -4.58
N GLY A 132 -2.80 -10.35 -4.78
CA GLY A 132 -4.12 -9.85 -5.15
C GLY A 132 -4.15 -8.34 -5.01
N THR A 133 -5.25 -7.72 -5.45
CA THR A 133 -5.41 -6.27 -5.38
C THR A 133 -6.01 -5.80 -4.06
N GLY A 134 -6.57 -6.72 -3.25
CA GLY A 134 -7.34 -6.34 -2.05
C GLY A 134 -8.46 -5.32 -2.35
N GLY A 135 -9.01 -4.75 -1.28
CA GLY A 135 -9.99 -3.66 -1.38
C GLY A 135 -11.39 -4.08 -1.85
N SER A 136 -12.38 -3.19 -1.64
CA SER A 136 -13.76 -3.38 -2.10
C SER A 136 -14.02 -2.58 -3.38
N PHE A 137 -14.02 -1.24 -3.26
CA PHE A 137 -14.18 -0.31 -4.38
C PHE A 137 -12.85 0.29 -4.88
N GLY A 138 -11.74 -0.07 -4.22
CA GLY A 138 -10.37 0.26 -4.64
C GLY A 138 -9.60 -1.01 -4.98
N SER A 139 -8.62 -0.87 -5.88
CA SER A 139 -7.73 -1.94 -6.30
C SER A 139 -6.30 -1.51 -5.98
N SER A 140 -5.70 -2.14 -4.97
CA SER A 140 -4.29 -1.90 -4.62
C SER A 140 -3.36 -2.49 -5.68
N SER A 141 -2.08 -2.13 -5.58
CA SER A 141 -1.01 -2.64 -6.45
C SER A 141 -1.04 -4.17 -6.57
N LEU A 142 -0.78 -4.68 -7.78
CA LEU A 142 -0.50 -6.11 -7.98
C LEU A 142 0.92 -6.47 -7.57
N GLN A 143 1.81 -5.49 -7.47
CA GLN A 143 3.10 -5.71 -6.85
C GLN A 143 2.86 -5.98 -5.37
N GLN A 144 3.64 -6.88 -4.81
CA GLN A 144 3.54 -7.20 -3.39
C GLN A 144 4.62 -6.39 -2.70
N GLU A 145 4.27 -5.18 -2.25
CA GLU A 145 5.13 -4.38 -1.38
C GLU A 145 5.03 -4.95 0.04
N ILE A 146 6.12 -5.51 0.55
CA ILE A 146 6.14 -6.26 1.82
C ILE A 146 7.09 -5.55 2.77
N GLY A 147 6.54 -5.05 3.88
CA GLY A 147 7.33 -4.56 5.00
C GLY A 147 8.03 -5.69 5.73
N LEU A 148 9.29 -5.47 6.07
CA LEU A 148 10.17 -6.42 6.74
C LEU A 148 10.50 -6.00 8.18
N GLY A 149 10.01 -4.82 8.61
CA GLY A 149 10.33 -4.22 9.89
C GLY A 149 11.83 -3.99 10.05
N GLN A 150 12.34 -4.22 11.26
CA GLN A 150 13.76 -4.14 11.60
C GLN A 150 14.53 -5.44 11.28
N ALA A 151 14.23 -6.05 10.12
CA ALA A 151 14.95 -7.22 9.65
C ALA A 151 16.42 -6.88 9.34
N THR A 152 17.31 -7.83 9.59
CA THR A 152 18.74 -7.75 9.25
C THR A 152 19.09 -8.54 7.98
N ALA A 153 18.21 -9.46 7.56
CA ALA A 153 18.35 -10.25 6.35
C ALA A 153 17.03 -10.95 6.00
N VAL A 154 16.77 -11.17 4.71
CA VAL A 154 15.74 -12.10 4.22
C VAL A 154 16.37 -13.48 4.04
N ARG A 155 15.89 -14.47 4.79
CA ARG A 155 16.39 -15.85 4.72
C ARG A 155 15.78 -16.62 3.57
N THR A 156 14.46 -16.58 3.47
CA THR A 156 13.72 -17.28 2.43
C THR A 156 12.54 -16.45 1.93
N ILE A 157 12.26 -16.57 0.64
CA ILE A 157 11.00 -16.19 0.01
C ILE A 157 10.42 -17.47 -0.56
N GLU A 158 9.29 -17.91 -0.03
CA GLU A 158 8.55 -19.08 -0.49
C GLU A 158 7.27 -18.61 -1.17
N ILE A 159 7.03 -19.05 -2.42
CA ILE A 159 5.85 -18.71 -3.20
C ILE A 159 5.14 -20.00 -3.58
N THR A 160 3.94 -20.18 -3.04
CA THR A 160 3.06 -21.30 -3.40
C THR A 160 2.06 -20.85 -4.45
N TRP A 161 2.17 -21.41 -5.64
CA TRP A 161 1.37 -21.02 -6.80
C TRP A 161 -0.03 -21.63 -6.77
N PRO A 162 -1.09 -20.87 -7.10
CA PRO A 162 -2.46 -21.27 -6.85
C PRO A 162 -2.96 -22.41 -7.77
N ALA A 163 -2.55 -22.45 -9.04
CA ALA A 163 -3.04 -23.46 -9.96
C ALA A 163 -2.36 -24.83 -9.76
N THR A 164 -1.07 -24.84 -9.44
CA THR A 164 -0.27 -26.08 -9.35
C THR A 164 -0.06 -26.56 -7.92
N GLY A 165 -0.19 -25.68 -6.92
CA GLY A 165 0.17 -25.95 -5.54
C GLY A 165 1.68 -26.10 -5.30
N LYS A 166 2.52 -25.92 -6.34
CA LYS A 166 3.98 -26.01 -6.22
C LYS A 166 4.53 -24.79 -5.49
N THR A 167 5.59 -25.01 -4.73
CA THR A 167 6.30 -23.95 -4.01
C THR A 167 7.67 -23.69 -4.64
N GLN A 168 7.94 -22.44 -5.03
CA GLN A 168 9.28 -21.95 -5.37
C GLN A 168 9.90 -21.30 -4.15
N ILE A 169 11.19 -21.53 -3.94
CA ILE A 169 11.93 -21.02 -2.77
C ILE A 169 13.19 -20.31 -3.25
N PHE A 170 13.36 -19.07 -2.81
CA PHE A 170 14.56 -18.27 -3.01
C PHE A 170 15.20 -18.00 -1.65
N LYS A 171 16.54 -18.00 -1.57
CA LYS A 171 17.30 -17.87 -0.32
C LYS A 171 18.19 -16.64 -0.36
N GLU A 172 18.42 -16.05 0.82
CA GLU A 172 19.38 -14.94 1.03
C GLU A 172 19.20 -13.80 0.03
N VAL A 173 17.95 -13.34 -0.11
CA VAL A 173 17.57 -12.27 -1.04
C VAL A 173 17.88 -10.92 -0.40
N ALA A 174 18.37 -9.95 -1.16
CA ALA A 174 18.66 -8.63 -0.61
C ALA A 174 17.34 -7.87 -0.31
N MET A 175 17.36 -7.07 0.76
CA MET A 175 16.25 -6.17 1.12
C MET A 175 16.35 -4.89 0.30
N GLU A 176 15.29 -4.07 0.32
CA GLU A 176 15.23 -2.74 -0.30
C GLU A 176 15.41 -2.80 -1.82
N GLN A 177 14.80 -3.81 -2.42
CA GLN A 177 14.89 -4.09 -3.85
C GLN A 177 13.55 -4.55 -4.40
N VAL A 178 13.37 -4.34 -5.71
CA VAL A 178 12.24 -4.85 -6.47
C VAL A 178 12.68 -6.07 -7.27
N TYR A 179 11.95 -7.16 -7.14
CA TYR A 179 12.24 -8.40 -7.84
C TYR A 179 11.08 -8.87 -8.70
N LYS A 180 11.38 -9.39 -9.89
CA LYS A 180 10.46 -10.15 -10.72
C LYS A 180 10.70 -11.65 -10.51
N ILE A 181 9.63 -12.37 -10.20
CA ILE A 181 9.63 -13.83 -10.04
C ILE A 181 8.59 -14.43 -10.96
N ARG A 182 9.01 -15.38 -11.78
CA ARG A 182 8.17 -16.07 -12.74
C ARG A 182 7.93 -17.52 -12.31
N GLU A 183 6.69 -17.99 -12.43
CA GLU A 183 6.31 -19.36 -12.06
C GLU A 183 7.13 -20.37 -12.87
N GLY A 184 7.80 -21.28 -12.16
CA GLY A 184 8.65 -22.33 -12.72
C GLY A 184 10.11 -21.94 -12.94
N ASP A 185 10.47 -20.66 -12.90
CA ASP A 185 11.84 -20.20 -13.12
C ASP A 185 12.71 -20.38 -11.86
N SER A 186 13.95 -20.85 -12.03
CA SER A 186 14.89 -21.02 -10.91
C SER A 186 15.52 -19.71 -10.44
N ASN A 187 15.47 -18.66 -11.27
CA ASN A 187 16.13 -17.38 -11.00
C ASN A 187 15.11 -16.31 -10.60
N ILE A 188 15.53 -15.41 -9.72
CA ILE A 188 14.85 -14.16 -9.40
C ILE A 188 15.55 -13.02 -10.13
N ILE A 189 14.78 -12.12 -10.75
CA ILE A 189 15.32 -11.04 -11.59
C ILE A 189 15.21 -9.73 -10.82
N LEU A 190 16.33 -9.01 -10.67
CA LEU A 190 16.31 -7.66 -10.12
C LEU A 190 15.65 -6.71 -11.13
N VAL A 191 14.70 -5.92 -10.67
CA VAL A 191 14.04 -4.89 -11.47
C VAL A 191 14.58 -3.54 -11.02
N PRO A 192 15.30 -2.79 -11.87
CA PRO A 192 15.69 -1.44 -11.54
C PRO A 192 14.47 -0.61 -11.19
N SER A 193 14.53 0.07 -10.04
CA SER A 193 13.52 1.01 -9.57
C SER A 193 14.17 2.35 -9.34
N GLN A 194 13.51 3.42 -9.78
CA GLN A 194 14.01 4.78 -9.60
C GLN A 194 12.99 5.55 -8.79
N ARG A 195 13.38 5.90 -7.56
CA ARG A 195 12.63 6.82 -6.73
C ARG A 195 12.47 8.16 -7.45
N PHE A 196 11.28 8.75 -7.35
CA PHE A 196 11.02 10.12 -7.76
C PHE A 196 10.27 10.89 -6.67
N LEU A 197 10.09 12.20 -6.86
CA LEU A 197 9.33 13.02 -5.91
C LEU A 197 7.94 13.28 -6.48
N ILE A 198 6.91 13.15 -5.65
CA ILE A 198 5.56 13.54 -6.03
C ILE A 198 5.44 15.06 -5.89
N PRO A 199 5.11 15.80 -6.96
CA PRO A 199 4.97 17.25 -6.85
C PRO A 199 3.81 17.62 -5.93
N GLN A 200 4.11 18.33 -4.84
CA GLN A 200 3.05 18.87 -4.00
C GLN A 200 2.33 20.00 -4.73
N ALA A 201 0.99 20.03 -4.60
CA ALA A 201 0.19 21.11 -5.15
C ALA A 201 0.64 22.44 -4.52
N THR A 202 1.33 23.28 -5.28
CA THR A 202 1.57 24.66 -4.87
C THR A 202 0.21 25.34 -4.74
N ASN A 203 -0.13 25.85 -3.56
CA ASN A 203 -1.28 26.73 -3.36
C ASN A 203 -1.14 27.93 -4.30
N ARG A 204 -1.70 27.85 -5.51
CA ARG A 204 -1.98 29.03 -6.31
C ARG A 204 -3.17 29.70 -5.65
N SER A 205 -2.89 30.67 -4.78
CA SER A 205 -3.85 31.70 -4.43
C SER A 205 -4.25 32.41 -5.72
N ALA A 206 -5.31 31.93 -6.37
CA ALA A 206 -6.00 32.71 -7.38
C ALA A 206 -6.67 33.86 -6.65
N THR A 207 -5.98 35.00 -6.56
CA THR A 207 -6.62 36.27 -6.25
C THR A 207 -7.63 36.53 -7.38
N ILE A 208 -8.91 36.20 -7.13
CA ILE A 208 -9.99 36.64 -7.98
C ILE A 208 -10.12 38.15 -7.75
N THR A 209 -9.46 38.95 -8.58
CA THR A 209 -9.79 40.36 -8.71
C THR A 209 -11.15 40.45 -9.40
N THR A 210 -12.22 40.57 -8.61
CA THR A 210 -13.51 41.04 -9.12
C THR A 210 -13.39 42.53 -9.43
N SER A 211 -13.00 42.88 -10.66
CA SER A 211 -13.28 44.22 -11.17
C SER A 211 -14.77 44.31 -11.49
N HIS A 212 -15.55 44.91 -10.60
CA HIS A 212 -16.86 45.47 -10.97
C HIS A 212 -16.61 46.68 -11.89
N PRO A 213 -17.18 46.72 -13.11
CA PRO A 213 -17.34 47.96 -13.81
C PRO A 213 -18.59 48.66 -13.26
N ASP A 214 -18.39 49.80 -12.60
CA ASP A 214 -19.45 50.76 -12.35
C ASP A 214 -20.00 51.27 -13.67
N HIS A 215 -21.30 51.06 -13.94
CA HIS A 215 -22.14 51.94 -14.75
C HIS A 215 -23.61 51.77 -14.35
#